data_AF-A0AAD7MKS5-F1
#
_entry.id   AF-A0AAD7MKS5-F1
#
_cell.length_a   1.000
_cell.length_b   1.000
_cell.length_c   1.000
_cell.angle_alpha   90.00
_cell.angle_beta   90.00
_cell.angle_gamma   90.00
#
_symmetry.space_group_name_H-M   'P 1'
#
loop_
_entity.id
_entity.type
_entity.pdbx_description
1 polymer ?
#
loop_
_entity_poly.entity_id
_entity_poly.type
_entity_poly.pdbx_seq_one_letter_code
_entity_poly.pdbx_strand_id
1 'polypeptide(L)' 'FLSAVKKGYKSDNLFKKIVVKPADFKAFEVRDQIIYCRTRGNEEVMCLPDLKLGEQS' A
#
# COMPACT_ATOMS: atom_id res chain seq x y z
N PHE A 1 -3.29 -8.52 -11.02
CA PHE A 1 -3.60 -7.33 -10.18
C PHE A 1 -2.75 -7.27 -8.91
N LEU A 2 -2.97 -8.09 -7.88
CA LEU A 2 -2.25 -7.99 -6.59
C LEU A 2 -0.71 -8.08 -6.69
N SER A 3 -0.18 -8.88 -7.63
CA SER A 3 1.26 -8.92 -7.89
C SER A 3 1.82 -7.56 -8.36
N ALA A 4 1.06 -6.83 -9.18
CA ALA A 4 1.44 -5.48 -9.63
C ALA A 4 1.41 -4.48 -8.46
N VAL A 5 0.39 -4.57 -7.61
CA VAL A 5 0.28 -3.79 -6.36
C VAL A 5 1.50 -4.02 -5.45
N LYS A 6 1.83 -5.28 -5.17
CA LYS A 6 2.99 -5.64 -4.34
C LYS A 6 4.32 -5.16 -4.94
N LYS A 7 4.45 -5.19 -6.28
CA LYS A 7 5.62 -4.61 -6.97
C LYS A 7 5.64 -3.08 -6.85
N GLY A 8 4.49 -2.42 -6.99
CA GLY A 8 4.34 -0.97 -6.87
C GLY A 8 4.79 -0.44 -5.51
N TYR A 9 4.52 -1.16 -4.42
CA TYR A 9 5.02 -0.76 -3.09
C TYR A 9 6.54 -0.69 -3.00
N LYS A 10 7.28 -1.46 -3.80
CA LYS A 10 8.75 -1.42 -3.80
C LYS A 10 9.29 -0.21 -4.56
N SER A 11 8.51 0.32 -5.50
CA SER A 11 8.87 1.47 -6.33
C SER A 11 8.47 2.79 -5.68
N ASP A 12 7.40 2.80 -4.89
CA ASP A 12 6.93 3.98 -4.17
C ASP A 12 7.78 4.24 -2.90
N ASN A 13 8.26 5.48 -2.75
CA ASN A 13 9.16 5.86 -1.66
C ASN A 13 8.53 5.75 -0.26
N LEU A 14 7.23 5.99 -0.13
CA LEU A 14 6.50 5.89 1.13
C LEU A 14 6.20 4.42 1.43
N PHE A 15 5.58 3.72 0.50
CA PHE A 15 5.18 2.33 0.71
C PHE A 15 6.38 1.41 0.91
N LYS A 16 7.52 1.69 0.27
CA LYS A 16 8.77 0.96 0.52
C LYS A 16 9.20 1.07 1.97
N LYS A 17 9.11 2.26 2.59
CA LYS A 17 9.46 2.44 4.00
C LYS A 17 8.49 1.70 4.93
N ILE A 18 7.20 1.76 4.61
CA ILE A 18 6.15 1.06 5.37
C ILE A 18 6.38 -0.46 5.33
N VAL A 19 6.71 -1.03 4.18
CA VAL A 19 6.98 -2.47 4.05
C VAL A 19 8.25 -2.89 4.80
N VAL A 20 9.29 -2.05 4.79
CA VAL A 20 10.58 -2.36 5.45
C VAL A 20 10.49 -2.22 6.98
N LYS A 21 9.75 -1.21 7.48
CA LYS A 21 9.60 -0.93 8.91
C LYS A 21 8.15 -0.62 9.29
N PRO A 22 7.23 -1.60 9.22
CA PRO A 22 5.81 -1.35 9.46
C PRO A 22 5.51 -0.79 10.86
N ALA A 23 6.31 -1.18 11.87
CA ALA A 23 6.17 -0.70 13.24
C ALA A 23 6.35 0.83 13.40
N ASP A 24 7.09 1.48 12.50
CA ASP A 24 7.29 2.94 12.52
C ASP A 24 6.04 3.69 12.01
N PHE A 25 5.11 2.98 11.35
CA PHE A 25 3.95 3.54 10.66
C PHE A 25 2.64 2.99 11.23
N LYS A 26 2.31 3.34 12.48
CA LYS A 26 1.14 2.83 13.23
C LYS A 26 -0.24 3.03 12.55
N ALA A 27 -0.34 3.96 11.61
CA ALA A 27 -1.56 4.20 10.83
C ALA A 27 -1.80 3.13 9.75
N PHE A 28 -0.79 2.29 9.49
CA PHE A 28 -0.79 1.28 8.45
C PHE A 28 -0.57 -0.10 9.03
N GLU A 29 -1.20 -1.09 8.42
CA GLU A 29 -1.04 -2.50 8.75
C GLU A 29 -0.58 -3.25 7.49
N VAL A 30 0.42 -4.11 7.64
CA VAL A 30 0.94 -4.91 6.52
C VAL A 30 0.52 -6.36 6.72
N ARG A 31 -0.35 -6.87 5.85
CA ARG A 31 -0.83 -8.26 5.87
C ARG A 31 -0.60 -8.88 4.50
N ASP A 32 0.06 -10.03 4.46
CA ASP A 32 0.44 -10.71 3.20
C ASP A 32 1.15 -9.80 2.19
N GLN A 33 1.98 -8.88 2.69
CA GLN A 33 2.68 -7.84 1.89
C GLN A 33 1.75 -6.83 1.21
N ILE A 34 0.51 -6.70 1.70
CA ILE A 34 -0.46 -5.68 1.29
C ILE A 34 -0.56 -4.66 2.40
N ILE A 35 -0.55 -3.38 2.03
CA ILE A 35 -0.63 -2.27 2.97
C ILE A 35 -2.08 -1.87 3.10
N TYR A 36 -2.57 -1.83 4.33
CA TYR A 36 -3.89 -1.36 4.70
C TYR A 36 -3.77 -0.12 5.59
N CYS A 37 -4.78 0.72 5.58
CA CYS A 37 -4.96 1.76 6.58
C CYS A 37 -6.41 1.80 7.06
N ARG A 38 -6.61 2.35 8.25
CA ARG A 38 -7.94 2.55 8.82
C ARG A 38 -8.41 3.97 8.54
N THR A 39 -9.59 4.11 7.95
CA THR A 39 -10.23 5.41 7.74
C THR A 39 -10.77 5.96 9.07
N ARG A 40 -11.18 7.24 9.08
CA ARG A 40 -11.84 7.85 10.25
C ARG A 40 -13.15 7.13 10.63
N GLY A 41 -13.79 6.45 9.69
CA GLY A 41 -15.00 5.65 9.90
C GLY A 41 -14.73 4.25 10.44
N ASN A 42 -13.50 3.92 10.86
CA ASN A 42 -13.06 2.58 11.23
C ASN A 42 -13.13 1.53 10.11
N GLU A 43 -13.27 1.95 8.86
CA GLU A 43 -13.19 1.05 7.72
C GLU A 43 -11.73 0.76 7.39
N GLU A 44 -11.45 -0.48 7.00
CA GLU A 44 -10.14 -0.87 6.56
C GLU A 44 -10.06 -0.86 5.03
N VAL A 45 -9.09 -0.11 4.51
CA VAL A 45 -8.91 0.07 3.06
C VAL A 45 -7.51 -0.32 2.64
N MET A 46 -7.39 -0.90 1.46
CA MET A 46 -6.10 -1.25 0.86
C MET A 46 -5.47 0.01 0.24
N CYS A 47 -4.21 0.28 0.57
CA CYS A 47 -3.45 1.35 -0.06
C CYS A 47 -3.00 0.88 -1.46
N LEU A 48 -3.35 1.63 -2.50
CA LEU A 48 -2.87 1.39 -3.85
C LEU A 48 -1.67 2.30 -4.12
N PRO A 49 -0.52 1.75 -4.57
CA PRO A 49 0.56 2.58 -5.10
C PRO A 49 0.09 3.29 -6.36
N ASP A 50 0.79 4.36 -6.74
CA ASP A 50 0.61 4.99 -8.05
C ASP A 50 1.08 4.03 -9.15
N LEU A 51 0.21 3.06 -9.41
CA LEU A 51 0.28 2.20 -10.56
C LEU A 51 -0.32 3.05 -11.67
N LYS A 52 0.48 3.38 -12.67
CA LYS A 52 -0.04 3.63 -14.01
C LYS A 52 -0.70 2.33 -14.50
N LEU A 53 -1.87 2.01 -13.95
CA LEU A 53 -2.83 1.13 -14.60
C LEU A 53 -3.13 1.86 -15.90
N GLY A 54 -2.82 1.20 -17.02
CA GLY A 54 -2.65 1.84 -18.33
C GLY A 54 -3.64 2.95 -18.62
N GLU A 55 -3.15 3.97 -19.34
CA GLU A 55 -3.91 5.03 -19.97
C GLU A 55 -5.33 4.55 -20.30
N GLN A 56 -6.33 5.15 -19.64
CA GLN A 56 -7.70 5.01 -20.13
C GLN A 56 -7.76 5.81 -21.43
N SER A 57 -7.53 5.11 -22.54
CA SER A 57 -7.88 5.54 -23.90
C SER A 57 -9.39 5.58 -24.07
#